data_AF-A0A8T5RM05-F1
#
_entry.id   AF-A0A8T5RM05-F1
#
_cell.length_a   1.000
_cell.length_b   1.000
_cell.length_c   1.000
_cell.angle_alpha   90.00
_cell.angle_beta   90.00
_cell.angle_gamma   90.00
#
_symmetry.space_group_name_H-M   'P 1'
#
loop_
_entity.id
_entity.type
_entity.pdbx_description
1 polymer ?
#
loop_
_entity_poly.entity_id
_entity_poly.type
_entity_poly.pdbx_seq_one_letter_code
_entity_poly.pdbx_strand_id
1 'polypeptide(L)'
;MTDSHIYSFFGKETAIILQTSSKNKPYIFLRCIKKNKNDIWEKWSKNEGKAIKFSIEEIIMILRVLHGKQPSWSTYHRFNEKQTQISFNMQNNEQLFISIDKYKKMLSIAQIEVLKLLLEHILKEKIEFATKFEVNHKEKSEKIQINNDSIYIEEEVIP
;
A
#
# COMPACT_ATOMS: atom_id res chain seq x y z
N MET A 1 11.32 4.38 -13.33
CA MET A 1 10.34 3.98 -12.29
C MET A 1 10.14 5.17 -11.36
N THR A 2 8.89 5.55 -11.09
CA THR A 2 8.57 6.64 -10.14
C THR A 2 8.63 6.12 -8.70
N ASP A 3 8.81 7.00 -7.71
CA ASP A 3 8.79 6.61 -6.30
C ASP A 3 7.35 6.50 -5.74
N SER A 4 6.40 7.21 -6.36
CA SER A 4 5.01 7.25 -5.90
C SER A 4 4.02 7.10 -7.05
N HIS A 5 2.86 6.53 -6.72
CA HIS A 5 1.75 6.31 -7.63
C HIS A 5 0.47 6.89 -7.03
N ILE A 6 -0.38 7.48 -7.87
CA ILE A 6 -1.71 7.92 -7.49
C ILE A 6 -2.69 7.66 -8.64
N TYR A 7 -3.81 7.02 -8.33
CA TYR A 7 -4.89 6.81 -9.30
C TYR A 7 -6.25 6.85 -8.61
N SER A 8 -7.23 7.49 -9.24
CA SER A 8 -8.53 7.78 -8.64
C SER A 8 -9.67 7.11 -9.39
N PHE A 9 -10.50 6.35 -8.68
CA PHE A 9 -11.73 5.73 -9.15
C PHE A 9 -12.93 6.55 -8.69
N PHE A 10 -13.30 7.56 -9.47
CA PHE A 10 -14.48 8.38 -9.18
C PHE A 10 -15.79 7.65 -9.53
N GLY A 11 -16.81 7.91 -8.73
CA GLY A 11 -18.21 7.57 -9.00
C GLY A 11 -19.10 8.78 -8.75
N LYS A 12 -20.42 8.58 -8.77
CA LYS A 12 -21.39 9.66 -8.57
C LYS A 12 -21.28 10.28 -7.17
N GLU A 13 -21.14 9.44 -6.15
CA GLU A 13 -21.19 9.85 -4.73
C GLU A 13 -19.92 9.50 -3.95
N THR A 14 -19.16 8.47 -4.35
CA THR A 14 -17.97 8.01 -3.65
C THR A 14 -16.79 7.94 -4.61
N ALA A 15 -15.60 8.26 -4.13
CA ALA A 15 -14.34 8.04 -4.83
C ALA A 15 -13.38 7.25 -3.94
N ILE A 16 -12.64 6.33 -4.58
CA ILE A 16 -11.52 5.62 -3.96
C ILE A 16 -10.26 6.02 -4.72
N ILE A 17 -9.23 6.44 -4.00
CA ILE A 17 -7.93 6.84 -4.53
C ILE A 17 -6.90 5.85 -4.02
N LEU A 18 -6.26 5.13 -4.94
CA LEU A 18 -5.09 4.32 -4.68
C LEU A 18 -3.87 5.24 -4.64
N GLN A 19 -3.08 5.15 -3.57
CA GLN A 19 -1.85 5.94 -3.42
C GLN A 19 -0.72 5.10 -2.84
N THR A 20 0.49 5.32 -3.34
CA THR A 20 1.74 4.90 -2.70
C THR A 20 2.59 6.13 -2.40
N SER A 21 3.32 6.13 -1.29
CA SER A 21 4.15 7.29 -0.90
C SER A 21 5.65 7.10 -1.18
N SER A 22 6.12 5.86 -1.25
CA SER A 22 7.48 5.51 -1.69
C SER A 22 7.52 4.03 -2.07
N LYS A 23 8.36 3.64 -3.04
CA LYS A 23 8.60 2.23 -3.41
C LYS A 23 9.23 1.41 -2.28
N ASN A 24 9.98 2.06 -1.38
CA ASN A 24 10.69 1.43 -0.26
C ASN A 24 9.80 1.13 0.95
N LYS A 25 8.51 1.51 0.92
CA LYS A 25 7.57 1.23 2.00
C LYS A 25 6.67 0.04 1.64
N PRO A 26 6.56 -0.99 2.50
CA PRO A 26 5.87 -2.24 2.19
C PRO A 26 4.34 -2.13 2.39
N TYR A 27 3.74 -1.06 1.87
CA TYR A 27 2.31 -0.83 1.96
C TYR A 27 1.80 0.16 0.89
N ILE A 28 0.49 0.16 0.70
CA ILE A 28 -0.24 1.16 -0.08
C ILE A 28 -1.29 1.83 0.80
N PHE A 29 -1.88 2.93 0.30
CA PHE A 29 -3.07 3.52 0.89
C PHE A 29 -4.24 3.46 -0.09
N LEU A 30 -5.42 3.09 0.42
CA LEU A 30 -6.68 3.46 -0.21
C LEU A 30 -7.29 4.61 0.57
N ARG A 31 -7.52 5.71 -0.12
CA ARG A 31 -8.17 6.90 0.40
C ARG A 31 -9.59 6.98 -0.14
N CYS A 32 -10.55 7.20 0.73
CA CYS A 32 -11.96 7.27 0.39
C CYS A 32 -12.50 8.66 0.71
N ILE A 33 -13.28 9.21 -0.20
CA ILE A 33 -14.09 10.43 0.00
C ILE A 33 -15.48 10.18 -0.55
N LYS A 34 -16.48 10.87 -0.01
CA LYS A 34 -17.81 10.90 -0.60
C LYS A 34 -18.34 12.32 -0.70
N LYS A 35 -19.39 12.51 -1.50
CA LYS A 35 -20.17 13.74 -1.50
C LYS A 35 -21.03 13.83 -0.25
N ASN A 36 -21.17 15.04 0.27
CA ASN A 36 -22.13 15.36 1.33
C ASN A 36 -23.52 15.66 0.74
N LYS A 37 -24.48 16.03 1.60
CA LYS A 37 -25.86 16.33 1.20
C LYS A 37 -26.01 17.50 0.21
N ASN A 38 -24.97 18.32 0.08
CA ASN A 38 -24.93 19.48 -0.81
C ASN A 38 -24.14 19.19 -2.09
N ASP A 39 -23.92 17.91 -2.43
CA ASP A 39 -23.11 17.47 -3.57
C ASP A 39 -21.63 17.91 -3.55
N ILE A 40 -21.14 18.38 -2.41
CA ILE A 40 -19.74 18.79 -2.23
C ILE A 40 -18.93 17.58 -1.75
N TRP A 41 -17.81 17.31 -2.42
CA TRP A 41 -16.86 16.28 -1.99
C TRP A 41 -16.26 16.62 -0.62
N GLU A 42 -16.19 15.61 0.25
CA GLU A 42 -15.41 15.65 1.48
C GLU A 42 -13.96 16.11 1.19
N LYS A 43 -13.43 16.95 2.07
CA LYS A 43 -12.09 17.54 1.97
C LYS A 43 -11.19 17.05 3.10
N TRP A 44 -10.02 16.53 2.73
CA TRP A 44 -8.99 16.12 3.68
C TRP A 44 -8.55 17.25 4.62
N SER A 45 -8.55 18.50 4.14
CA SER A 45 -8.21 19.67 4.96
C SER A 45 -9.18 19.92 6.11
N LYS A 46 -10.38 19.31 6.06
CA LYS A 46 -11.38 19.35 7.14
C LYS A 46 -11.41 18.05 7.96
N ASN A 47 -10.39 17.21 7.84
CA ASN A 47 -10.32 15.89 8.47
C ASN A 47 -11.50 14.97 8.06
N GLU A 48 -12.04 15.17 6.85
CA GLU A 48 -13.05 14.31 6.23
C GLU A 48 -12.39 13.22 5.37
N GLY A 49 -13.18 12.25 4.91
CA GLY A 49 -12.66 11.09 4.19
C GLY A 49 -12.11 10.00 5.13
N LYS A 50 -11.44 9.01 4.56
CA LYS A 50 -10.75 7.96 5.32
C LYS A 50 -9.58 7.39 4.54
N ALA A 51 -8.43 7.27 5.18
CA ALA A 51 -7.24 6.65 4.61
C ALA A 51 -6.96 5.33 5.33
N ILE A 52 -6.82 4.25 4.56
CA ILE A 52 -6.55 2.91 5.06
C ILE A 52 -5.26 2.39 4.45
N LYS A 53 -4.36 1.89 5.30
CA LYS A 53 -3.07 1.34 4.90
C LYS A 53 -3.21 -0.16 4.65
N PHE A 54 -2.81 -0.65 3.49
CA PHE A 54 -2.84 -2.08 3.17
C PHE A 54 -1.41 -2.63 3.11
N SER A 55 -1.17 -3.78 3.77
CA SER A 55 0.11 -4.49 3.71
C SER A 55 0.30 -5.24 2.38
N ILE A 56 1.50 -5.80 2.16
CA ILE A 56 1.79 -6.65 1.01
C ILE A 56 0.85 -7.87 0.95
N GLU A 57 0.61 -8.52 2.08
CA GLU A 57 -0.28 -9.68 2.19
C GLU A 57 -1.73 -9.31 1.83
N GLU A 58 -2.19 -8.14 2.28
CA GLU A 58 -3.54 -7.68 1.95
C GLU A 58 -3.67 -7.32 0.47
N ILE A 59 -2.63 -6.76 -0.15
CA ILE A 59 -2.57 -6.55 -1.61
C ILE A 59 -2.72 -7.89 -2.33
N ILE A 60 -2.01 -8.93 -1.89
CA ILE A 60 -2.12 -10.29 -2.45
C ILE A 60 -3.57 -10.81 -2.31
N MET A 61 -4.20 -10.61 -1.15
CA MET A 61 -5.58 -11.06 -0.93
C MET A 61 -6.59 -10.32 -1.83
N ILE A 62 -6.40 -9.03 -2.04
CA ILE A 62 -7.19 -8.24 -3.00
C ILE A 62 -6.96 -8.79 -4.42
N LEU A 63 -5.72 -9.00 -4.85
CA LEU A 63 -5.39 -9.57 -6.15
C LEU A 63 -6.03 -10.95 -6.36
N ARG A 64 -6.09 -11.80 -5.34
CA ARG A 64 -6.81 -13.09 -5.42
C ARG A 64 -8.29 -12.90 -5.76
N VAL A 65 -8.96 -11.86 -5.25
CA VAL A 65 -10.33 -11.52 -5.64
C VAL A 65 -10.37 -11.05 -7.10
N LEU A 66 -9.46 -10.14 -7.48
CA LEU A 66 -9.40 -9.56 -8.83
C LEU A 66 -9.10 -10.61 -9.92
N HIS A 67 -8.34 -11.66 -9.60
CA HIS A 67 -8.07 -12.78 -10.50
C HIS A 67 -9.16 -13.88 -10.48
N GLY A 68 -10.25 -13.67 -9.74
CA GLY A 68 -11.31 -14.68 -9.60
C GLY A 68 -10.85 -15.95 -8.87
N LYS A 69 -9.78 -15.89 -8.08
CA LYS A 69 -9.29 -17.03 -7.27
C LYS A 69 -10.10 -17.21 -5.99
N GLN A 70 -10.87 -16.20 -5.59
CA GLN A 70 -11.87 -16.25 -4.53
C GLN A 70 -12.96 -15.20 -4.80
N PRO A 71 -14.22 -15.44 -4.42
CA PRO A 71 -15.32 -14.52 -4.73
C PRO A 71 -15.24 -13.22 -3.93
N SER A 72 -14.65 -13.26 -2.74
CA SER A 72 -14.54 -12.10 -1.87
C SER A 72 -13.38 -12.25 -0.88
N TRP A 73 -13.00 -11.11 -0.30
CA TRP A 73 -12.09 -11.02 0.83
C TRP A 73 -12.55 -9.88 1.75
N SER A 74 -12.37 -10.06 3.06
CA SER A 74 -12.69 -9.03 4.05
C SER A 74 -11.74 -9.09 5.23
N THR A 75 -11.53 -7.95 5.87
CA THR A 75 -10.70 -7.82 7.08
C THR A 75 -11.21 -6.69 7.96
N TYR A 76 -10.61 -6.56 9.15
CA TYR A 76 -10.84 -5.46 10.07
C TYR A 76 -9.52 -4.80 10.45
N HIS A 77 -9.44 -3.48 10.27
CA HIS A 77 -8.33 -2.69 10.80
C HIS A 77 -8.74 -2.02 12.10
N ARG A 78 -7.92 -2.15 13.15
CA ARG A 78 -8.15 -1.48 14.44
C ARG A 78 -7.14 -0.35 14.62
N PHE A 79 -7.63 0.85 14.90
CA PHE A 79 -6.80 2.01 15.22
C PHE A 79 -7.51 2.89 16.24
N ASN A 80 -6.84 3.19 17.37
CA ASN A 80 -7.38 3.99 18.48
C ASN A 80 -8.82 3.59 18.85
N GLU A 81 -9.00 2.29 19.17
CA GLU A 81 -10.28 1.64 19.52
C GLU A 81 -11.33 1.57 18.40
N LYS A 82 -11.16 2.32 17.31
CA LYS A 82 -12.05 2.26 16.15
C LYS A 82 -11.71 1.07 15.27
N GLN A 83 -12.72 0.26 14.98
CA GLN A 83 -12.64 -0.85 14.05
C GLN A 83 -13.20 -0.43 12.70
N THR A 84 -12.44 -0.69 11.64
CA THR A 84 -12.82 -0.39 10.25
C THR A 84 -12.99 -1.70 9.50
N GLN A 85 -14.23 -2.00 9.09
CA GLN A 85 -14.50 -3.14 8.21
C GLN A 85 -14.10 -2.80 6.78
N ILE A 86 -13.44 -3.76 6.13
CA ILE A 86 -13.00 -3.67 4.74
C ILE A 86 -13.47 -4.92 4.02
N SER A 87 -14.03 -4.77 2.82
CA SER A 87 -14.36 -5.89 1.96
C SER A 87 -14.23 -5.57 0.48
N PHE A 88 -13.84 -6.59 -0.27
CA PHE A 88 -13.78 -6.64 -1.72
C PHE A 88 -14.59 -7.86 -2.16
N ASN A 89 -15.62 -7.64 -2.97
CA ASN A 89 -16.55 -8.69 -3.36
C ASN A 89 -16.85 -8.61 -4.86
N MET A 90 -16.52 -9.68 -5.59
CA MET A 90 -16.82 -9.79 -7.00
C MET A 90 -18.30 -10.11 -7.21
N GLN A 91 -18.97 -9.30 -8.03
CA GLN A 91 -20.38 -9.41 -8.37
C GLN A 91 -20.49 -9.79 -9.84
N ASN A 92 -21.13 -10.93 -10.11
CA ASN A 92 -21.40 -11.44 -11.46
C ASN A 92 -20.16 -11.49 -12.39
N ASN A 93 -18.95 -11.63 -11.83
CA ASN A 93 -17.65 -11.60 -12.54
C ASN A 93 -17.35 -10.33 -13.38
N GLU A 94 -18.18 -9.30 -13.30
CA GLU A 94 -18.03 -8.08 -14.13
C GLU A 94 -17.94 -6.80 -13.30
N GLN A 95 -18.27 -6.88 -12.01
CA GLN A 95 -18.32 -5.75 -11.11
C GLN A 95 -17.63 -6.07 -9.79
N LEU A 96 -16.93 -5.11 -9.22
CA LEU A 96 -16.28 -5.27 -7.92
C LEU A 96 -16.88 -4.29 -6.93
N PHE A 97 -17.53 -4.83 -5.91
CA PHE A 97 -18.02 -4.05 -4.79
C PHE A 97 -16.93 -3.91 -3.74
N ILE A 98 -16.50 -2.67 -3.50
CA ILE A 98 -15.53 -2.30 -2.46
C ILE A 98 -16.29 -1.58 -1.34
N SER A 99 -16.17 -2.08 -0.12
CA SER A 99 -16.70 -1.44 1.08
C SER A 99 -15.58 -1.18 2.08
N ILE A 100 -15.42 0.07 2.49
CA ILE A 100 -14.51 0.49 3.55
C ILE A 100 -15.33 1.34 4.50
N ASP A 101 -15.77 0.77 5.62
CA ASP A 101 -16.66 1.45 6.57
C ASP A 101 -17.91 2.03 5.86
N LYS A 102 -18.20 3.32 6.02
CA LYS A 102 -19.29 4.04 5.34
C LYS A 102 -19.06 4.30 3.83
N TYR A 103 -17.88 3.99 3.29
CA TYR A 103 -17.52 4.28 1.90
C TYR A 103 -17.74 3.03 1.04
N LYS A 104 -18.62 3.16 0.03
CA LYS A 104 -18.99 2.07 -0.88
C LYS A 104 -18.76 2.50 -2.31
N LYS A 105 -18.13 1.65 -3.11
CA LYS A 105 -17.89 1.89 -4.54
C LYS A 105 -18.03 0.60 -5.32
N MET A 106 -18.82 0.65 -6.40
CA MET A 106 -18.84 -0.37 -7.43
C MET A 106 -17.83 0.01 -8.52
N LEU A 107 -16.91 -0.89 -8.88
CA LEU A 107 -16.04 -0.73 -10.05
C LEU A 107 -16.61 -1.51 -11.22
N SER A 108 -16.56 -0.92 -12.42
CA SER A 108 -16.86 -1.61 -13.68
C SER A 108 -15.66 -2.47 -14.11
N ILE A 109 -15.89 -3.38 -15.05
CA ILE A 109 -14.83 -4.26 -15.59
C ILE A 109 -13.56 -3.52 -16.03
N ALA A 110 -13.69 -2.36 -16.68
CA ALA A 110 -12.53 -1.55 -17.07
C ALA A 110 -11.77 -0.99 -15.85
N GLN A 111 -12.49 -0.55 -14.82
CA GLN A 111 -11.88 -0.07 -13.57
C GLN A 111 -11.22 -1.22 -12.78
N ILE A 112 -11.81 -2.41 -12.83
CA ILE A 112 -11.25 -3.63 -12.22
C ILE A 112 -9.92 -3.97 -12.88
N GLU A 113 -9.84 -3.98 -14.21
CA GLU A 113 -8.59 -4.31 -14.91
C GLU A 113 -7.50 -3.27 -14.63
N VAL A 114 -7.85 -1.98 -14.60
CA VAL A 114 -6.90 -0.94 -14.19
C VAL A 114 -6.40 -1.15 -12.76
N LEU A 115 -7.30 -1.44 -11.81
CA LEU A 115 -6.92 -1.70 -10.41
C LEU A 115 -5.99 -2.91 -10.32
N LYS A 116 -6.30 -3.99 -11.03
CA LYS A 116 -5.50 -5.21 -11.07
C LYS A 116 -4.10 -4.95 -11.60
N LEU A 117 -3.97 -4.34 -12.78
CA LEU A 117 -2.67 -4.01 -13.37
C LEU A 117 -1.84 -3.10 -12.45
N LEU A 118 -2.47 -2.10 -11.82
CA LEU A 118 -1.80 -1.21 -10.87
C LEU A 118 -1.32 -1.96 -9.62
N LEU A 119 -2.15 -2.83 -9.03
CA LEU A 119 -1.78 -3.58 -7.84
C LEU A 119 -0.69 -4.62 -8.13
N GLU A 120 -0.72 -5.29 -9.28
CA GLU A 120 0.36 -6.19 -9.72
C GLU A 120 1.68 -5.45 -9.88
N HIS A 121 1.65 -4.31 -10.57
CA HIS A 121 2.82 -3.46 -10.75
C HIS A 121 3.40 -2.99 -9.40
N ILE A 122 2.54 -2.42 -8.54
CA ILE A 122 2.95 -1.92 -7.23
C ILE A 122 3.45 -3.05 -6.34
N LEU A 123 2.80 -4.21 -6.34
CA LEU A 123 3.23 -5.37 -5.55
C LEU A 123 4.63 -5.81 -5.94
N LYS A 124 4.90 -5.92 -7.25
CA LYS A 124 6.24 -6.26 -7.76
C LYS A 124 7.27 -5.24 -7.30
N GLU A 125 6.97 -3.94 -7.39
CA GLU A 125 7.84 -2.89 -6.89
C GLU A 125 8.08 -2.99 -5.37
N LYS A 126 7.03 -3.25 -4.57
CA LYS A 126 7.18 -3.36 -3.10
C LYS A 126 8.04 -4.55 -2.72
N ILE A 127 7.86 -5.70 -3.38
CA ILE A 127 8.71 -6.87 -3.17
C ILE A 127 10.15 -6.53 -3.59
N GLU A 128 10.34 -5.86 -4.72
CA GLU A 128 11.70 -5.55 -5.17
C GLU A 128 12.43 -4.55 -4.26
N PHE A 129 11.76 -3.52 -3.75
CA PHE A 129 12.42 -2.40 -3.08
C PHE A 129 12.20 -2.35 -1.58
N ALA A 130 11.03 -2.76 -1.07
CA ALA A 130 10.70 -2.66 0.35
C ALA A 130 11.08 -3.92 1.17
N THR A 131 11.50 -5.01 0.52
CA THR A 131 11.95 -6.24 1.21
C THR A 131 13.42 -6.54 0.98
N LYS A 132 14.18 -5.61 0.39
CA LYS A 132 15.65 -5.71 0.34
C LYS A 132 16.22 -5.41 1.72
N PHE A 133 17.14 -6.25 2.16
CA PHE A 133 17.97 -5.95 3.32
C PHE A 133 19.08 -5.01 2.87
N GLU A 134 18.97 -3.72 3.19
CA GLU A 134 20.11 -2.81 3.02
C GLU A 134 21.11 -3.12 4.15
N VAL A 135 22.20 -3.80 3.82
CA VAL A 135 23.39 -3.81 4.66
C VAL A 135 23.85 -2.36 4.70
N ASN A 136 23.53 -1.65 5.79
CA ASN A 136 24.13 -0.36 6.07
C ASN A 136 25.63 -0.58 6.26
N HIS A 137 26.39 -0.61 5.17
CA HIS A 137 27.78 -0.18 5.20
C HIS A 137 27.73 1.31 5.53
N LYS A 138 27.60 1.61 6.82
CA LYS A 138 28.21 2.83 7.35
C LYS A 138 29.69 2.66 7.03
N GLU A 139 30.11 3.16 5.88
CA GLU A 139 31.49 3.54 5.67
C GLU A 139 31.81 4.53 6.78
N LYS A 140 32.32 3.99 7.89
CA LYS A 140 33.13 4.73 8.83
C LYS A 140 34.30 5.21 7.98
N SER A 141 34.23 6.45 7.50
CA SER A 141 35.40 7.16 7.01
C SER A 141 36.31 7.41 8.22
N GLU A 142 36.98 6.35 8.69
CA GLU A 142 38.11 6.48 9.58
C GLU A 142 39.24 7.08 8.74
N LYS A 143 39.57 8.33 9.03
CA LYS A 143 40.81 8.93 8.56
C LYS A 143 41.95 8.07 9.10
N ILE A 144 42.51 7.22 8.24
CA ILE A 144 43.75 6.51 8.52
C ILE A 144 44.84 7.57 8.64
N GLN A 145 45.17 7.99 9.86
CA GLN A 145 46.46 8.60 10.15
C GLN A 145 47.48 7.47 10.13
N ILE A 146 48.25 7.41 9.05
CA ILE A 146 49.43 6.55 8.96
C ILE A 146 50.46 7.11 9.94
N ASN A 147 50.55 6.53 11.13
CA ASN A 147 51.77 6.56 11.92
C ASN A 147 52.41 5.18 11.78
N ASN A 148 53.60 5.19 11.18
CA ASN A 148 54.51 4.06 11.13
C ASN A 148 54.75 3.58 12.55
N ASP A 149 54.25 2.38 12.89
CA ASP A 149 55.04 1.31 13.52
C ASP A 149 54.12 0.17 13.98
N SER A 150 54.29 -1.00 13.33
CA SER A 150 53.85 -2.36 13.74
C SER A 150 52.34 -2.71 13.61
N ILE A 151 52.04 -3.70 12.78
CA ILE A 151 50.74 -4.39 12.69
C ILE A 151 50.81 -5.65 13.55
N TYR A 152 49.93 -5.78 14.55
CA TYR A 152 49.57 -7.06 15.17
C TYR A 152 48.15 -7.42 14.73
N ILE A 153 47.95 -8.64 14.22
CA ILE A 153 46.65 -9.22 13.90
C ILE A 153 46.29 -10.13 15.08
N GLU A 154 45.27 -9.78 15.86
CA GLU A 154 44.60 -10.73 16.76
C GLU A 154 43.40 -11.32 16.02
N GLU A 155 43.47 -12.63 15.74
CA GLU A 155 42.31 -13.43 15.36
C GLU A 155 41.49 -13.71 16.62
N GLU A 156 40.29 -13.13 16.73
CA GLU A 156 39.32 -13.56 17.74
C GLU A 156 38.33 -14.56 17.11
N VAL A 157 38.59 -15.84 17.44
CA VAL A 157 37.67 -16.96 17.29
C VAL A 157 36.55 -16.79 18.33
N ILE A 158 35.28 -16.87 17.92
CA ILE A 158 34.16 -16.90 18.85
C ILE A 158 33.16 -18.01 18.41
N PRO A 159 32.58 -18.76 19.37
CA PRO A 159 32.32 -20.21 19.30
C PRO A 159 30.94 -20.64 18.79
#